data_AF-A0A7J9LZ58-F1
#
_entry.id   AF-A0A7J9LZ58-F1
#
_cell.length_a   1.000
_cell.length_b   1.000
_cell.length_c   1.000
_cell.angle_alpha   90.00
_cell.angle_beta   90.00
_cell.angle_gamma   90.00
#
_symmetry.space_group_name_H-M   'P 1'
#
loop_
_entity.id
_entity.type
_entity.pdbx_description
1 polymer ?
#
loop_
_entity_poly.entity_id
_entity_poly.type
_entity_poly.pdbx_seq_one_letter_code
_entity_poly.pdbx_strand_id
1 'polypeptide(L)'
;MDSRNGGGPVTTIGKRQSDLKKSFKLAVRSLLTTCPTQEFSKAFPKFSSIEQEHLHQLFIQVGDALDTVEQLVEEQSLDPLSSDRTNVMDAVHNLSAAKKAEIHYLRGLLERAEEHNRLIQARVDLLRNKTQEVPDIKDVIGKVVERWNFKLQGNTKCGALNGLQLVGLAKCISDCSD
;
A
#
# COMPACT_ATOMS: atom_id res chain seq x y z
N MET A 1 -33.56 -25.20 -36.10
CA MET A 1 -32.64 -24.42 -35.24
C MET A 1 -32.51 -25.19 -33.94
N ASP A 2 -31.55 -26.10 -33.87
CA ASP A 2 -31.27 -26.91 -32.69
C ASP A 2 -29.80 -26.75 -32.30
N SER A 3 -29.54 -26.28 -31.09
CA SER A 3 -28.26 -26.41 -30.38
C SER A 3 -28.53 -26.16 -28.90
N ARG A 4 -28.87 -27.21 -28.15
CA ARG A 4 -27.96 -28.10 -27.38
C ARG A 4 -27.20 -27.38 -26.26
N ASN A 5 -27.90 -27.29 -25.12
CA ASN A 5 -27.48 -27.74 -23.80
C ASN A 5 -25.95 -27.96 -23.60
N GLY A 6 -25.26 -26.93 -23.14
CA GLY A 6 -23.86 -26.98 -22.69
C GLY A 6 -23.78 -27.25 -21.19
N GLY A 7 -24.13 -28.48 -20.78
CA GLY A 7 -23.77 -28.98 -19.45
C GLY A 7 -22.27 -29.25 -19.41
N GLY A 8 -21.49 -28.32 -18.86
CA GLY A 8 -20.06 -28.52 -18.62
C GLY A 8 -19.82 -29.76 -17.77
N PRO A 9 -18.68 -30.47 -17.95
CA PRO A 9 -18.38 -31.64 -17.14
C PRO A 9 -18.16 -31.18 -15.70
N VAL A 10 -19.11 -31.54 -14.82
CA VAL A 10 -18.89 -31.47 -13.38
C VAL A 10 -17.62 -32.26 -13.08
N THR A 11 -16.61 -31.56 -12.58
CA THR A 11 -15.28 -32.06 -12.27
C THR A 11 -15.38 -33.27 -11.34
N THR A 12 -15.30 -34.46 -11.93
CA THR A 12 -15.55 -35.76 -11.29
C THR A 12 -14.39 -36.19 -10.38
N ILE A 13 -13.29 -35.44 -10.38
CA ILE A 13 -12.06 -35.70 -9.63
C ILE A 13 -12.24 -35.42 -8.13
N GLY A 14 -13.02 -34.39 -7.76
CA GLY A 14 -13.25 -34.04 -6.34
C GLY A 14 -14.10 -35.07 -5.57
N LYS A 15 -15.13 -35.63 -6.21
CA LYS A 15 -16.06 -36.58 -5.56
C LYS A 15 -15.38 -37.88 -5.11
N ARG A 16 -14.50 -38.45 -5.93
CA ARG A 16 -13.87 -39.74 -5.63
C ARG A 16 -12.96 -39.66 -4.40
N GLN A 17 -12.24 -38.56 -4.24
CA GLN A 17 -11.34 -38.35 -3.10
C GLN A 17 -12.13 -38.08 -1.82
N SER A 18 -13.21 -37.28 -1.88
CA SER A 18 -14.09 -37.07 -0.72
C SER A 18 -14.80 -38.36 -0.29
N ASP A 19 -15.24 -39.18 -1.24
CA ASP A 19 -15.94 -40.44 -0.96
C ASP A 19 -15.00 -41.48 -0.34
N LEU A 20 -13.77 -41.59 -0.86
CA LEU A 20 -12.72 -42.42 -0.26
C LEU A 20 -12.41 -41.96 1.17
N LYS A 21 -12.23 -40.64 1.38
CA LYS A 21 -11.97 -40.06 2.70
C LYS A 21 -13.09 -40.42 3.69
N LYS A 22 -14.36 -40.19 3.30
CA LYS A 22 -15.54 -40.57 4.10
C LYS A 22 -15.59 -42.07 4.41
N SER A 23 -15.31 -42.91 3.43
CA SER A 23 -15.35 -44.37 3.59
C SER A 23 -14.26 -44.87 4.54
N PHE A 24 -13.04 -44.35 4.41
CA PHE A 24 -11.94 -44.64 5.32
C PHE A 24 -12.27 -44.23 6.75
N LYS A 25 -12.84 -43.03 6.96
CA LYS A 25 -13.30 -42.59 8.29
C LYS A 25 -14.33 -43.51 8.89
N LEU A 26 -15.37 -43.88 8.13
CA LEU A 26 -16.39 -44.79 8.62
C LEU A 26 -15.78 -46.14 9.03
N ALA A 27 -14.77 -46.62 8.31
CA ALA A 27 -14.03 -47.82 8.68
C ALA A 27 -13.23 -47.65 9.98
N VAL A 28 -12.49 -46.55 10.13
CA VAL A 28 -11.73 -46.24 11.37
C VAL A 28 -12.69 -46.06 12.55
N ARG A 29 -13.78 -45.30 12.39
CA ARG A 29 -14.81 -45.11 13.41
C ARG A 29 -15.45 -46.43 13.81
N SER A 30 -15.81 -47.27 12.83
CA SER A 30 -16.29 -48.62 13.09
C SER A 30 -15.29 -49.40 13.94
N LEU A 31 -14.00 -49.35 13.61
CA LEU A 31 -12.96 -50.06 14.35
C LEU A 31 -12.78 -49.55 15.80
N LEU A 32 -12.78 -48.22 15.99
CA LEU A 32 -12.62 -47.60 17.31
C LEU A 32 -13.85 -47.85 18.19
N THR A 33 -15.05 -47.69 17.65
CA THR A 33 -16.31 -47.88 18.38
C THR A 33 -16.63 -49.34 18.69
N THR A 34 -16.15 -50.29 17.88
CA THR A 34 -16.39 -51.74 18.08
C THR A 34 -15.36 -52.41 18.97
N CYS A 35 -14.37 -51.69 19.51
CA CYS A 35 -13.35 -52.27 20.38
C CYS A 35 -14.01 -52.94 21.60
N PRO A 36 -14.02 -54.28 21.68
CA PRO A 36 -14.73 -54.98 22.74
C PRO A 36 -14.00 -54.76 24.07
N THR A 37 -14.73 -54.45 25.14
CA THR A 37 -14.17 -54.25 26.48
C THR A 37 -13.34 -55.45 26.96
N GLN A 38 -13.67 -56.66 26.49
CA GLN A 38 -12.94 -57.89 26.79
C GLN A 38 -11.56 -57.99 26.10
N GLU A 39 -11.40 -57.45 24.89
CA GLU A 39 -10.09 -57.37 24.23
C GLU A 39 -9.28 -56.21 24.78
N PHE A 40 -9.95 -55.12 25.14
CA PHE A 40 -9.35 -53.97 25.77
C PHE A 40 -8.74 -54.33 27.14
N SER A 41 -9.46 -55.07 27.98
CA SER A 41 -8.96 -55.52 29.29
C SER A 41 -7.73 -56.44 29.18
N LYS A 42 -7.67 -57.29 28.13
CA LYS A 42 -6.49 -58.12 27.83
C LYS A 42 -5.27 -57.28 27.43
N ALA A 43 -5.46 -56.14 26.78
CA ALA A 43 -4.36 -55.23 26.42
C ALA A 43 -3.81 -54.45 27.63
N PHE A 44 -4.63 -54.29 28.67
CA PHE A 44 -4.28 -53.54 29.89
C PHE A 44 -4.35 -54.40 31.17
N PRO A 45 -3.70 -55.58 31.23
CA PRO A 45 -3.89 -56.54 32.32
C PRO A 45 -3.26 -56.08 33.65
N LYS A 46 -2.40 -55.06 33.62
CA LYS A 46 -1.78 -54.45 34.81
C LYS A 46 -2.72 -53.52 35.57
N PHE A 47 -3.83 -53.12 34.95
CA PHE A 47 -4.82 -52.21 35.52
C PHE A 47 -5.97 -53.01 36.13
N SER A 48 -6.57 -52.47 37.19
CA SER A 48 -7.79 -53.00 37.78
C SER A 48 -8.97 -52.89 36.81
N SER A 49 -10.04 -53.66 37.05
CA SER A 49 -11.24 -53.63 36.21
C SER A 49 -11.83 -52.21 36.07
N ILE A 50 -11.78 -51.42 37.14
CA ILE A 50 -12.29 -50.05 37.17
C ILE A 50 -11.42 -49.11 36.34
N GLU A 51 -10.10 -49.25 36.41
CA GLU A 51 -9.16 -48.46 35.59
C GLU A 51 -9.28 -48.80 34.10
N GLN A 52 -9.45 -50.10 33.78
CA GLN A 52 -9.68 -50.55 32.42
C GLN A 52 -10.98 -49.98 31.83
N GLU A 53 -12.05 -49.93 32.63
CA GLU A 53 -13.33 -49.34 32.22
C GLU A 53 -13.20 -47.84 31.95
N HIS A 54 -12.53 -47.09 32.83
CA HIS A 54 -12.26 -45.66 32.60
C HIS A 54 -11.38 -45.42 31.37
N LEU A 55 -10.35 -46.25 31.15
CA LEU A 55 -9.49 -46.17 29.96
C LEU A 55 -10.27 -46.46 28.68
N HIS A 56 -11.21 -47.41 28.71
CA HIS A 56 -12.07 -47.73 27.57
C HIS A 56 -13.02 -46.56 27.25
N GLN A 57 -13.58 -45.90 28.27
CA GLN A 57 -14.39 -44.70 28.10
C GLN A 57 -13.58 -43.55 27.48
N LEU A 58 -12.34 -43.31 27.95
CA LEU A 58 -11.45 -42.30 27.36
C LEU A 58 -11.11 -42.61 25.90
N PHE A 59 -10.87 -43.88 25.58
CA PHE A 59 -10.60 -44.32 24.21
C PHE A 59 -11.77 -44.00 23.27
N ILE A 60 -13.00 -44.23 23.70
CA ILE A 60 -14.21 -43.86 22.94
C ILE A 60 -14.32 -42.34 22.80
N GLN A 61 -14.12 -41.59 23.89
CA GLN A 61 -14.19 -40.12 23.87
C GLN A 61 -13.18 -39.47 22.93
N VAL A 62 -11.97 -40.03 22.82
CA VAL A 62 -10.97 -39.57 21.85
C VAL A 62 -11.46 -39.80 20.42
N GLY A 63 -12.13 -40.92 20.14
CA GLY A 63 -12.79 -41.17 18.85
C GLY A 63 -13.82 -40.09 18.50
N ASP A 64 -14.72 -39.80 19.44
CA ASP A 64 -15.78 -38.78 19.24
C ASP A 64 -15.21 -37.36 19.09
N ALA A 65 -14.14 -37.04 19.83
CA ALA A 65 -13.46 -35.74 19.72
C ALA A 65 -12.79 -35.56 18.36
N LEU A 66 -12.16 -36.62 17.83
CA LEU A 66 -11.56 -36.60 16.49
C LEU A 66 -12.62 -36.38 15.41
N ASP A 67 -13.80 -37.01 15.53
CA ASP A 67 -14.93 -36.78 14.63
C ASP A 67 -15.37 -35.30 14.64
N THR A 68 -15.45 -34.70 15.83
CA THR A 68 -15.85 -33.29 16.00
C THR A 68 -14.83 -32.33 15.39
N VAL A 69 -13.54 -32.52 15.68
CA VAL A 69 -12.46 -31.70 15.11
C VAL A 69 -12.47 -31.78 13.60
N GLU A 70 -12.71 -32.97 13.05
CA GLU A 70 -12.73 -33.13 11.61
C GLU A 70 -13.97 -32.50 10.94
N GLN A 71 -15.15 -32.57 11.56
CA GLN A 71 -16.32 -31.84 11.07
C GLN A 71 -16.04 -30.34 10.99
N LEU A 72 -15.41 -29.78 12.01
CA LEU A 72 -15.03 -28.36 12.04
C LEU A 72 -14.00 -28.03 10.95
N VAL A 73 -13.04 -28.92 10.67
CA VAL A 73 -12.06 -28.74 9.58
C VAL A 73 -12.73 -28.80 8.21
N GLU A 74 -13.69 -29.70 8.01
CA GLU A 74 -14.45 -29.78 6.75
C GLU A 74 -15.35 -28.55 6.56
N GLU A 75 -16.04 -28.08 7.60
CA GLU A 75 -16.81 -26.83 7.57
C GLU A 75 -15.92 -25.62 7.29
N GLN A 76 -14.73 -25.52 7.90
CA GLN A 76 -13.76 -24.45 7.60
C GLN A 76 -13.26 -24.51 6.16
N SER A 77 -13.09 -25.69 5.58
CA SER A 77 -12.66 -25.84 4.17
C SER A 77 -13.73 -25.44 3.16
N LEU A 78 -14.99 -25.35 3.60
CA LEU A 78 -16.12 -24.89 2.80
C LEU A 78 -16.39 -23.40 2.97
N ASP A 79 -15.77 -22.72 3.94
CA ASP A 79 -15.88 -21.28 4.10
C ASP A 79 -15.24 -20.58 2.89
N PRO A 80 -16.01 -19.87 2.05
CA PRO A 80 -15.47 -19.14 0.91
C PRO A 80 -14.40 -18.12 1.33
N LEU A 81 -14.49 -17.59 2.56
CA LEU A 81 -13.52 -16.65 3.14
C LEU A 81 -12.18 -17.31 3.52
N SER A 82 -12.12 -18.65 3.59
CA SER A 82 -10.86 -19.39 3.81
C SER A 82 -9.97 -19.40 2.55
N SER A 83 -10.59 -19.28 1.37
CA SER A 83 -9.89 -19.29 0.08
C SER A 83 -9.40 -17.91 -0.36
N ASP A 84 -9.97 -16.84 0.21
CA ASP A 84 -9.63 -15.45 -0.14
C ASP A 84 -8.56 -14.88 0.79
N ARG A 85 -7.48 -15.64 1.01
CA ARG A 85 -6.21 -14.98 1.29
C ARG A 85 -5.69 -14.48 -0.03
N THR A 86 -6.10 -13.28 -0.44
CA THR A 86 -5.29 -12.44 -1.33
C THR A 86 -3.85 -12.62 -0.87
N ASN A 87 -3.04 -13.36 -1.63
CA ASN A 87 -1.77 -13.85 -1.14
C ASN A 87 -0.98 -12.60 -0.76
N VAL A 88 -0.55 -12.50 0.50
CA VAL A 88 0.21 -11.33 0.98
C VAL A 88 1.38 -11.06 0.03
N MET A 89 1.91 -12.10 -0.61
CA MET A 89 2.91 -12.04 -1.68
C MET A 89 2.43 -11.25 -2.91
N ASP A 90 1.20 -11.45 -3.39
CA ASP A 90 0.63 -10.72 -4.53
C ASP A 90 0.44 -9.24 -4.20
N ALA A 91 -0.04 -8.95 -2.99
CA ALA A 91 -0.15 -7.57 -2.50
C ALA A 91 1.21 -6.88 -2.43
N VAL A 92 2.23 -7.58 -1.92
CA VAL A 92 3.62 -7.09 -1.87
C VAL A 92 4.17 -6.86 -3.28
N HIS A 93 3.93 -7.77 -4.22
CA HIS A 93 4.40 -7.61 -5.59
C HIS A 93 3.72 -6.44 -6.31
N ASN A 94 2.41 -6.30 -6.19
CA ASN A 94 1.65 -5.19 -6.77
C ASN A 94 2.10 -3.85 -6.19
N LEU A 95 2.24 -3.76 -4.87
CA LEU A 95 2.75 -2.56 -4.20
C LEU A 95 4.18 -2.23 -4.63
N SER A 96 5.05 -3.24 -4.74
CA SER A 96 6.42 -3.07 -5.20
C SER A 96 6.47 -2.57 -6.64
N ALA A 97 5.65 -3.13 -7.54
CA ALA A 97 5.57 -2.70 -8.93
C ALA A 97 5.09 -1.24 -9.04
N ALA A 98 4.02 -0.90 -8.33
CA ALA A 98 3.48 0.47 -8.30
C ALA A 98 4.51 1.47 -7.75
N LYS A 99 5.18 1.14 -6.64
CA LYS A 99 6.19 2.02 -6.04
C LYS A 99 7.41 2.19 -6.94
N LYS A 100 7.82 1.14 -7.66
CA LYS A 100 8.90 1.23 -8.65
C LYS A 100 8.52 2.16 -9.80
N ALA A 101 7.30 2.05 -10.32
CA ALA A 101 6.79 2.94 -11.37
C ALA A 101 6.80 4.42 -10.93
N GLU A 102 6.35 4.69 -9.70
CA GLU A 102 6.36 6.04 -9.13
C GLU A 102 7.79 6.61 -9.00
N ILE A 103 8.74 5.80 -8.50
CA ILE A 103 10.15 6.21 -8.43
C ILE A 103 10.71 6.57 -9.80
N HIS A 104 10.38 5.79 -10.84
CA HIS A 104 10.80 6.09 -12.21
C HIS A 104 10.18 7.39 -12.72
N TYR A 105 8.89 7.62 -12.45
CA TYR A 105 8.20 8.84 -12.82
C TYR A 105 8.82 10.09 -12.17
N LEU A 106 9.03 10.04 -10.85
CA LEU A 106 9.62 11.14 -10.09
C LEU A 106 11.05 11.45 -10.53
N ARG A 107 11.84 10.43 -10.86
CA ARG A 107 13.19 10.61 -11.44
C ARG A 107 13.14 11.39 -12.74
N GLY A 108 12.24 11.02 -13.66
CA GLY A 108 12.09 11.74 -14.93
C GLY A 108 11.59 13.18 -14.77
N LEU A 109 10.76 13.46 -13.77
CA LEU A 109 10.37 14.84 -13.43
C LEU A 109 11.56 15.66 -12.91
N LEU A 110 12.37 15.06 -12.04
CA LEU A 110 13.55 15.71 -11.47
C LEU A 110 14.57 16.07 -12.55
N GLU A 111 14.89 15.14 -13.45
CA GLU A 111 15.81 15.38 -14.57
C GLU A 111 15.38 16.55 -15.46
N ARG A 112 14.07 16.67 -15.75
CA ARG A 112 13.52 17.80 -16.52
C ARG A 112 13.63 19.13 -15.77
N ALA A 113 13.37 19.13 -14.48
CA ALA A 113 13.47 20.34 -13.65
C ALA A 113 14.93 20.80 -13.52
N GLU A 114 15.86 19.87 -13.36
CA GLU A 114 17.30 20.17 -13.33
C GLU A 114 17.79 20.77 -14.64
N GLU A 115 17.35 20.22 -15.78
CA GLU A 115 17.73 20.75 -17.09
C GLU A 115 17.18 22.16 -17.32
N HIS A 116 15.92 22.39 -16.94
CA HIS A 116 15.34 23.73 -17.00
C HIS A 116 16.12 24.74 -16.13
N ASN A 117 16.55 24.33 -14.93
CA ASN A 117 17.37 25.16 -14.06
C ASN A 117 18.74 25.49 -14.69
N ARG A 118 19.38 24.53 -15.37
CA ARG A 118 20.64 24.79 -16.11
C ARG A 118 20.45 25.86 -17.19
N LEU A 119 19.36 25.78 -17.96
CA LEU A 119 19.05 26.76 -19.01
C LEU A 119 18.79 28.15 -18.42
N ILE A 120 18.05 28.24 -17.31
CA ILE A 120 17.85 29.51 -16.60
C ILE A 120 19.19 30.07 -16.13
N GLN A 121 20.03 29.24 -15.51
CA GLN A 121 21.32 29.66 -15.01
C GLN A 121 22.21 30.19 -16.15
N ALA A 122 22.27 29.48 -17.27
CA ALA A 122 23.00 29.92 -18.46
C ALA A 122 22.50 31.28 -18.99
N ARG A 123 21.18 31.50 -18.97
CA ARG A 123 20.58 32.78 -19.36
C ARG A 123 20.92 33.90 -18.37
N VAL A 124 20.89 33.62 -17.07
CA VAL A 124 21.30 34.58 -16.02
C VAL A 124 22.77 34.97 -16.18
N ASP A 125 23.65 34.01 -16.43
CA ASP A 125 25.08 34.27 -16.62
C ASP A 125 25.36 35.10 -17.89
N LEU A 126 24.64 34.82 -19.00
CA LEU A 126 24.73 35.63 -20.22
C LEU A 126 24.33 37.09 -19.98
N LEU A 127 23.22 37.31 -19.27
CA LEU A 127 22.76 38.66 -18.93
C LEU A 127 23.77 39.38 -18.04
N ARG A 128 24.30 38.70 -17.02
CA ARG A 128 25.32 39.24 -16.13
C ARG A 128 26.58 39.70 -16.90
N ASN A 129 27.05 38.90 -17.85
CA ASN A 129 28.23 39.25 -18.64
C ASN A 129 27.98 40.48 -19.54
N LYS A 130 26.82 40.54 -20.22
CA LYS A 130 26.43 41.73 -21.01
C LYS A 130 26.32 42.99 -20.15
N THR A 131 25.82 42.88 -18.92
CA THR A 131 25.76 44.01 -17.97
C THR A 131 27.14 44.47 -17.50
N GLN A 132 28.11 43.55 -17.40
CA GLN A 132 29.50 43.87 -17.02
C GLN A 132 30.29 44.51 -18.19
N GLU A 133 29.94 44.20 -19.44
CA GLU A 133 30.58 44.74 -20.66
C GLU A 133 30.15 46.17 -21.03
N VAL A 134 29.13 46.73 -20.37
CA VAL A 134 28.69 48.12 -20.57
C VAL A 134 28.91 48.93 -19.29
N PRO A 135 30.11 49.54 -19.09
CA PRO A 135 30.45 50.31 -17.90
C PRO A 135 29.51 51.49 -17.63
N ASP A 136 28.88 52.00 -18.68
CA ASP A 136 28.03 53.19 -18.67
C ASP A 136 26.68 52.95 -17.95
N ILE A 137 26.13 51.73 -17.99
CA ILE A 137 24.83 51.42 -17.37
C ILE A 137 24.94 51.37 -15.83
N LYS A 138 26.09 50.95 -15.30
CA LYS A 138 26.32 50.90 -13.85
C LYS A 138 26.36 52.31 -13.23
N ASP A 139 26.90 53.28 -13.97
CA ASP A 139 26.91 54.69 -13.59
C ASP A 139 25.50 55.31 -13.69
N VAL A 140 24.75 54.99 -14.76
CA VAL A 140 23.35 55.43 -14.91
C VAL A 140 22.46 54.90 -13.77
N ILE A 141 22.58 53.61 -13.41
CA ILE A 141 21.83 53.02 -12.29
C ILE A 141 22.25 53.66 -10.96
N GLY A 142 23.55 53.88 -10.73
CA GLY A 142 24.04 54.57 -9.54
C GLY A 142 23.46 55.98 -9.39
N LYS A 143 23.48 56.77 -10.47
CA LYS A 143 22.90 58.12 -10.51
C LYS A 143 21.39 58.14 -10.28
N VAL A 144 20.66 57.18 -10.84
CA VAL A 144 19.20 57.05 -10.62
C VAL A 144 18.94 56.68 -9.17
N VAL A 145 19.66 55.72 -8.60
CA VAL A 145 19.50 55.31 -7.20
C VAL A 145 19.80 56.47 -6.24
N GLU A 146 20.87 57.24 -6.47
CA GLU A 146 21.18 58.42 -5.65
C GLU A 146 20.10 59.51 -5.78
N ARG A 147 19.59 59.75 -7.00
CA ARG A 147 18.53 60.73 -7.25
C ARG A 147 17.22 60.35 -6.55
N TRP A 148 16.88 59.07 -6.53
CA TRP A 148 15.72 58.55 -5.80
C TRP A 148 15.91 58.66 -4.29
N ASN A 149 17.10 58.32 -3.78
CA ASN A 149 17.40 58.39 -2.35
C ASN A 149 17.36 59.84 -1.82
N PHE A 150 17.86 60.80 -2.61
CA PHE A 150 17.78 62.23 -2.29
C PHE A 150 16.34 62.75 -2.26
N LYS A 151 15.50 62.29 -3.21
CA LYS A 151 14.09 62.69 -3.31
C LYS A 151 13.23 62.09 -2.19
N LEU A 152 13.57 60.90 -1.70
CA LEU A 152 12.95 60.28 -0.51
C LEU A 152 13.32 61.03 0.77
N GLN A 153 14.58 61.42 0.95
CA GLN A 153 15.00 62.19 2.13
C GLN A 153 14.38 63.60 2.15
N GLY A 154 14.24 64.25 0.99
CA GLY A 154 13.52 65.54 0.86
C GLY A 154 12.04 65.47 1.27
N ASN A 155 11.39 64.32 1.12
CA ASN A 155 9.98 64.12 1.47
C ASN A 155 9.72 63.68 2.93
N THR A 156 10.75 63.31 3.70
CA THR A 156 10.58 62.86 5.10
C THR A 156 10.46 63.98 6.15
N LYS A 157 10.42 65.26 5.71
CA LYS A 157 10.04 66.39 6.58
C LYS A 157 8.61 66.87 6.33
N CYS A 158 7.64 65.96 6.34
CA CYS A 158 6.25 66.32 6.66
C CYS A 158 5.52 65.07 7.16
N GLY A 159 4.79 65.20 8.27
CA GLY A 159 4.22 64.08 9.02
C GLY A 159 3.23 63.22 8.22
N ALA A 160 3.08 61.98 8.71
CA ALA A 160 2.01 61.02 8.41
C ALA A 160 1.57 60.94 6.93
N LEU A 161 2.14 59.99 6.20
CA LEU A 161 1.73 59.63 4.83
C LEU A 161 0.24 59.22 4.82
N ASN A 162 -0.62 60.12 4.35
CA ASN A 162 -2.01 59.86 4.04
C ASN A 162 -2.19 59.53 2.54
N GLY A 163 -3.27 58.81 2.21
CA GLY A 163 -3.47 58.10 0.94
C GLY A 163 -3.35 58.89 -0.37
N LEU A 164 -3.32 60.23 -0.33
CA LEU A 164 -3.01 61.05 -1.52
C LEU A 164 -1.52 61.03 -1.91
N GLN A 165 -0.60 60.68 -1.00
CA GLN A 165 0.84 60.64 -1.30
C GLN A 165 1.27 59.42 -2.15
N LEU A 166 0.50 58.34 -2.14
CA LEU A 166 0.74 57.16 -2.99
C LEU A 166 0.50 57.48 -4.48
N VAL A 167 -0.43 58.37 -4.78
CA VAL A 167 -0.71 58.82 -6.15
C VAL A 167 0.46 59.66 -6.70
N GLY A 168 1.11 60.46 -5.85
CA GLY A 168 2.31 61.22 -6.20
C GLY A 168 3.53 60.33 -6.51
N LEU A 169 3.70 59.25 -5.74
CA LEU A 169 4.73 58.22 -6.00
C LEU A 169 4.47 57.47 -7.31
N ALA A 170 3.22 57.10 -7.59
CA ALA A 170 2.84 56.44 -8.85
C ALA A 170 3.09 57.33 -10.07
N LYS A 171 2.82 58.64 -9.96
CA LYS A 171 3.09 59.60 -11.03
C LYS A 171 4.59 59.80 -11.28
N CYS A 172 5.41 59.83 -10.22
CA CYS A 172 6.87 59.90 -10.36
C CYS A 172 7.48 58.64 -11.02
N ILE A 173 6.87 57.46 -10.80
CA ILE A 173 7.29 56.21 -11.46
C ILE A 173 6.94 56.26 -12.96
N SER A 174 5.77 56.79 -13.32
CA SER A 174 5.34 56.94 -14.72
C SER A 174 6.24 57.90 -15.51
N ASP A 175 6.61 59.05 -14.93
CA ASP A 175 7.41 60.07 -15.60
C ASP A 175 8.91 59.69 -15.74
N CYS A 176 9.35 58.59 -15.13
CA CYS A 176 10.73 58.06 -15.27
C CYS A 176 10.84 56.91 -16.29
N SER A 177 9.73 56.51 -16.93
CA SER A 177 9.67 55.37 -17.85
C SER A 177 9.61 55.77 -19.34
N ASP A 178 9.67 57.08 -19.65
CA ASP A 178 9.93 57.65 -20.98
C ASP A 178 11.36 58.21 -21.04
#